data_AF-A0AAV0WCJ1-F1
#
_entry.id   AF-A0AAV0WCJ1-F1
#
_cell.length_a   1.000
_cell.length_b   1.000
_cell.length_c   1.000
_cell.angle_alpha   90.00
_cell.angle_beta   90.00
_cell.angle_gamma   90.00
#
_symmetry.space_group_name_H-M   'P 1'
#
loop_
_entity.id
_entity.type
_entity.pdbx_description
1 polymer ?
#
loop_
_entity_poly.entity_id
_entity_poly.type
_entity_poly.pdbx_seq_one_letter_code
_entity_poly.pdbx_strand_id
1 'polypeptide(L)'
;MMRSACGSNDHLDSILFIQMFRLLSTYSLVKPPKGSNVSGGDIINTLLNIKDITNTNERAQRINQELDDILDKGHSEKIEIAPYIHDHEYSLTDTSSLVLSYLAGYVARKSTRFTKCQRCLLNLKNEVISSRDKLIDMRSKGFLIRPSDSLFALISTLEKITLKTLVSEKLNVNTIFSITSNLWTDTGTQHLYHLLVVKNTIWV
;
A
#
# COMPACT_ATOMS: atom_id res chain seq x y z
N MET A 1 0.34 -25.40 8.53
CA MET A 1 -0.76 -25.92 7.70
C MET A 1 -0.37 -26.00 6.22
N MET A 2 -0.04 -24.88 5.56
CA MET A 2 0.38 -24.87 4.14
C MET A 2 1.59 -25.77 3.81
N ARG A 3 2.63 -25.77 4.65
CA ARG A 3 3.83 -26.64 4.48
C ARG A 3 3.54 -28.14 4.62
N SER A 4 2.46 -28.53 5.29
CA SER A 4 2.16 -29.94 5.56
C SER A 4 1.28 -30.60 4.48
N ALA A 5 0.72 -29.80 3.57
CA ALA A 5 -0.21 -30.27 2.54
C ALA A 5 0.46 -30.63 1.20
N CYS A 6 1.74 -30.25 1.00
CA CYS A 6 2.45 -30.43 -0.28
C CYS A 6 3.46 -31.60 -0.30
N GLY A 7 3.44 -32.48 0.70
CA GLY A 7 4.39 -33.59 0.81
C GLY A 7 5.85 -33.14 0.88
N SER A 8 6.79 -34.08 0.73
CA SER A 8 8.26 -33.91 0.84
C SER A 8 8.89 -33.08 -0.30
N ASN A 9 8.24 -32.01 -0.76
CA ASN A 9 8.86 -31.01 -1.60
C ASN A 9 9.51 -29.97 -0.69
N ASP A 10 10.81 -30.13 -0.42
CA ASP A 10 11.61 -29.26 0.45
C ASP A 10 11.78 -27.82 -0.08
N HIS A 11 11.22 -27.52 -1.26
CA HIS A 11 11.27 -26.20 -1.87
C HIS A 11 9.86 -25.77 -2.27
N LEU A 12 9.37 -24.67 -1.69
CA LEU A 12 8.14 -24.03 -2.14
C LEU A 12 8.39 -23.45 -3.53
N ASP A 13 7.90 -24.12 -4.57
CA ASP A 13 7.71 -23.47 -5.85
C ASP A 13 6.79 -22.25 -5.62
N SER A 14 7.33 -21.07 -5.92
CA SER A 14 6.67 -19.78 -5.76
C SER A 14 5.30 -19.75 -6.46
N ILE A 15 5.15 -20.50 -7.55
CA ILE A 15 3.91 -20.62 -8.32
C ILE A 15 2.87 -21.40 -7.51
N LEU A 16 3.24 -22.55 -6.97
CA LEU A 16 2.39 -23.38 -6.10
C LEU A 16 1.95 -22.62 -4.84
N PHE A 17 2.86 -21.89 -4.20
CA PHE A 17 2.52 -21.08 -3.02
C PHE A 17 1.48 -20.00 -3.35
N ILE A 18 1.67 -19.27 -4.45
CA ILE A 18 0.73 -18.25 -4.92
C ILE A 18 -0.63 -18.85 -5.26
N GLN A 19 -0.66 -20.01 -5.94
CA GLN A 19 -1.91 -20.70 -6.26
C GLN A 19 -2.66 -21.12 -4.99
N MET A 20 -1.96 -21.72 -4.02
CA MET A 20 -2.55 -22.14 -2.76
C MET A 20 -3.01 -20.95 -1.90
N PHE A 21 -2.26 -19.85 -1.89
CA PHE A 21 -2.66 -18.61 -1.22
C PHE A 21 -3.92 -18.00 -1.83
N ARG A 22 -4.02 -17.97 -3.17
CA ARG A 22 -5.22 -17.51 -3.88
C ARG A 22 -6.43 -18.39 -3.55
N LEU A 23 -6.26 -19.72 -3.60
CA LEU A 23 -7.31 -20.69 -3.24
C LEU A 23 -7.80 -20.51 -1.80
N LEU A 24 -6.90 -20.34 -0.83
CA LEU A 24 -7.30 -20.14 0.57
C LEU A 24 -7.96 -18.77 0.80
N SER A 25 -7.52 -17.74 0.08
CA SER A 25 -8.09 -16.40 0.18
C SER A 25 -9.53 -16.37 -0.34
N THR A 26 -9.83 -17.13 -1.40
CA THR A 26 -11.19 -17.26 -1.93
C THR A 26 -12.04 -18.30 -1.22
N TYR A 27 -11.43 -19.29 -0.56
CA TYR A 27 -12.15 -20.33 0.20
C TYR A 27 -13.09 -19.75 1.27
N SER A 28 -12.69 -18.65 1.90
CA SER A 28 -13.52 -17.95 2.89
C SER A 28 -14.76 -17.31 2.28
N LEU A 29 -14.74 -16.98 0.99
CA LEU A 29 -15.86 -16.38 0.25
C LEU A 29 -16.85 -17.43 -0.25
N VAL A 30 -16.38 -18.66 -0.48
CA VAL A 30 -17.21 -19.77 -0.99
C VAL A 30 -18.03 -20.44 0.12
N LYS A 31 -17.57 -20.35 1.37
CA LYS A 31 -18.25 -20.99 2.49
C LYS A 31 -19.39 -20.11 3.01
N PRO A 32 -20.66 -20.54 2.93
CA PRO A 32 -21.76 -19.77 3.49
C PRO A 32 -21.59 -19.65 5.01
N PRO A 33 -21.91 -18.49 5.60
CA PRO A 33 -21.86 -18.32 7.05
C PRO A 33 -22.81 -19.31 7.73
N LYS A 34 -22.42 -19.80 8.91
CA LYS A 34 -23.22 -20.79 9.66
C LYS A 34 -24.62 -20.22 9.91
N GLY A 35 -25.65 -20.89 9.40
CA GLY A 35 -27.05 -20.46 9.48
C GLY A 35 -27.56 -19.68 8.26
N SER A 36 -26.77 -19.56 7.19
CA SER A 36 -27.24 -18.99 5.92
C SER A 36 -28.04 -20.01 5.11
N ASN A 37 -29.07 -19.54 4.41
CA ASN A 37 -29.90 -20.32 3.49
C ASN A 37 -29.30 -20.40 2.07
N VAL A 38 -28.12 -19.81 1.85
CA VAL A 38 -27.46 -19.74 0.54
C VAL A 38 -26.48 -20.92 0.41
N SER A 39 -26.59 -21.67 -0.69
CA SER A 39 -25.65 -22.76 -0.98
C SER A 39 -24.30 -22.18 -1.41
N GLY A 40 -23.19 -22.84 -1.05
CA GLY A 40 -21.85 -22.40 -1.46
C GLY A 40 -21.67 -22.29 -2.98
N GLY A 41 -22.44 -23.09 -3.74
CA GLY A 41 -22.50 -22.99 -5.20
C GLY A 41 -23.09 -21.68 -5.72
N ASP A 42 -24.10 -21.14 -5.03
CA ASP A 42 -24.78 -19.90 -5.43
C ASP A 42 -23.89 -18.67 -5.19
N ILE A 43 -23.07 -18.70 -4.14
CA ILE A 43 -22.10 -17.64 -3.84
C ILE A 43 -21.00 -17.61 -4.91
N ILE A 44 -20.47 -18.79 -5.30
CA ILE A 44 -19.52 -18.90 -6.41
C ILE A 44 -20.16 -18.39 -7.70
N ASN A 45 -21.39 -18.82 -8.01
CA ASN A 45 -22.06 -18.42 -9.22
C ASN A 45 -22.31 -16.91 -9.25
N THR A 46 -22.59 -16.30 -8.10
CA THR A 46 -22.71 -14.84 -7.98
C THR A 46 -21.36 -14.15 -8.20
N LEU A 47 -20.28 -14.64 -7.60
CA LEU A 47 -18.92 -14.07 -7.75
C LEU A 47 -18.38 -14.22 -9.18
N LEU A 48 -18.66 -15.33 -9.85
CA LEU A 48 -18.25 -15.58 -11.24
C LEU A 48 -19.13 -14.84 -12.26
N ASN A 49 -20.40 -14.62 -11.93
CA ASN A 49 -21.34 -13.84 -12.76
C ASN A 49 -21.50 -12.40 -12.27
N ILE A 50 -20.58 -11.88 -11.44
CA ILE A 50 -20.37 -10.43 -11.39
C ILE A 50 -19.98 -10.09 -12.81
N LYS A 51 -20.97 -9.68 -13.61
CA LYS A 51 -20.75 -9.22 -14.96
C LYS A 51 -19.80 -8.06 -14.81
N ASP A 52 -18.51 -8.29 -15.06
CA ASP A 52 -17.66 -7.21 -15.55
C ASP A 52 -18.49 -6.57 -16.65
N ILE A 53 -18.86 -5.32 -16.44
CA ILE A 53 -19.57 -4.53 -17.44
C ILE A 53 -18.55 -4.30 -18.55
N THR A 54 -18.34 -5.34 -19.34
CA THR A 54 -17.32 -5.49 -20.38
C THR A 54 -17.74 -4.75 -21.64
N ASN A 55 -19.01 -4.32 -21.72
CA ASN A 55 -19.51 -3.51 -22.82
C ASN A 55 -19.73 -2.07 -22.37
N THR A 56 -18.71 -1.24 -22.59
CA THR A 56 -18.71 0.21 -22.30
C THR A 56 -19.91 0.92 -22.93
N ASN A 57 -20.40 0.41 -24.07
CA ASN A 57 -21.54 0.99 -24.78
C ASN A 57 -22.89 0.75 -24.07
N GLU A 58 -23.11 -0.43 -23.50
CA GLU A 58 -24.33 -0.71 -22.73
C GLU A 58 -24.36 0.09 -21.42
N ARG A 59 -23.19 0.33 -20.82
CA ARG A 59 -23.07 1.19 -19.63
C ARG A 59 -23.39 2.65 -19.96
N ALA A 60 -22.82 3.16 -21.05
CA ALA A 60 -23.09 4.52 -21.53
C ALA A 60 -24.58 4.72 -21.86
N GLN A 61 -25.21 3.72 -22.49
CA GLN A 61 -26.65 3.75 -22.76
C GLN A 61 -27.49 3.74 -21.48
N ARG A 62 -27.14 2.94 -20.47
CA ARG A 62 -27.84 2.95 -19.17
C ARG A 62 -27.69 4.29 -18.44
N ILE A 63 -26.48 4.86 -18.44
CA ILE A 63 -26.22 6.17 -17.83
C ILE A 63 -26.98 7.29 -18.56
N ASN A 64 -27.02 7.26 -19.90
CA ASN A 64 -27.76 8.25 -20.68
C ASN A 64 -29.26 8.15 -20.44
N GLN A 65 -29.82 6.94 -20.41
CA GLN A 65 -31.23 6.72 -20.07
C GLN A 65 -31.58 7.21 -18.65
N GLU A 66 -30.66 7.03 -17.71
CA GLU A 66 -30.85 7.47 -16.32
C GLU A 66 -30.69 9.00 -16.17
N LEU A 67 -29.80 9.62 -16.95
CA LEU A 67 -29.69 11.08 -17.07
C LEU A 67 -30.95 11.69 -17.69
N ASP A 68 -31.49 11.08 -18.75
CA ASP A 68 -32.75 11.50 -19.37
C ASP A 68 -33.90 11.40 -18.37
N ASP A 69 -33.99 10.32 -17.59
CA ASP A 69 -34.98 10.17 -16.53
C ASP A 69 -34.84 11.24 -15.43
N ILE A 70 -33.63 11.67 -15.09
CA ILE A 70 -33.39 12.76 -14.12
C ILE A 70 -33.78 14.12 -14.72
N LEU A 71 -33.49 14.36 -15.99
CA LEU A 71 -33.86 15.60 -16.69
C LEU A 71 -35.38 15.72 -16.83
N ASP A 72 -36.07 14.61 -17.10
CA ASP A 72 -37.52 14.58 -17.30
C ASP A 72 -38.32 14.58 -15.99
N LYS A 73 -37.82 13.93 -14.93
CA LYS A 73 -38.57 13.74 -13.66
C LYS A 73 -38.01 14.53 -12.47
N GLY A 74 -36.88 15.21 -12.63
CA GLY A 74 -36.28 16.09 -11.63
C GLY A 74 -35.54 15.41 -10.48
N HIS A 75 -35.77 14.11 -10.20
CA HIS A 75 -35.02 13.31 -9.22
C HIS A 75 -35.10 11.80 -9.50
N SER A 76 -34.05 11.05 -9.15
CA SER A 76 -34.03 9.58 -9.12
C SER A 76 -34.08 9.09 -7.67
N GLU A 77 -35.04 8.24 -7.32
CA GLU A 77 -35.18 7.64 -5.97
C GLU A 77 -34.11 6.60 -5.62
N LYS A 78 -33.17 6.30 -6.54
CA LYS A 78 -32.14 5.25 -6.39
C LYS A 78 -30.73 5.78 -6.10
N ILE A 79 -30.62 6.86 -5.32
CA ILE A 79 -29.32 7.44 -4.98
C ILE A 79 -28.83 6.86 -3.65
N GLU A 80 -28.27 5.65 -3.68
CA GLU A 80 -27.13 5.32 -2.81
C GLU A 80 -25.88 5.56 -3.66
N ILE A 81 -25.38 6.81 -3.66
CA ILE A 81 -24.04 7.08 -4.20
C ILE A 81 -23.07 6.49 -3.17
N ALA A 82 -22.82 5.19 -3.27
CA ALA A 82 -21.57 4.65 -2.78
C ALA A 82 -20.47 5.39 -3.57
N PRO A 83 -19.53 6.08 -2.90
CA PRO A 83 -18.45 6.73 -3.60
C PRO A 83 -17.71 5.63 -4.38
N TYR A 84 -17.80 5.74 -5.70
CA TYR A 84 -17.07 4.90 -6.64
C TYR A 84 -15.59 5.15 -6.41
N ILE A 85 -14.96 4.33 -5.56
CA ILE A 85 -13.51 4.31 -5.42
C ILE A 85 -13.01 3.68 -6.71
N HIS A 86 -12.45 4.52 -7.57
CA HIS A 86 -11.77 4.07 -8.78
C HIS A 86 -10.54 3.26 -8.34
N ASP A 87 -10.66 1.93 -8.34
CA ASP A 87 -9.73 1.03 -7.64
C ASP A 87 -8.32 0.99 -8.27
N HIS A 88 -8.10 1.60 -9.44
CA HIS A 88 -6.84 1.49 -10.18
C HIS A 88 -6.30 2.80 -10.78
N GLU A 89 -6.81 3.95 -10.39
CA GLU A 89 -6.14 5.21 -10.70
C GLU A 89 -5.25 5.60 -9.53
N TYR A 90 -4.03 5.02 -9.48
CA TYR A 90 -2.91 5.55 -8.68
C TYR A 90 -2.40 6.88 -9.25
N SER A 91 -3.32 7.75 -9.66
CA SER A 91 -3.00 9.11 -10.10
C SER A 91 -2.50 9.87 -8.88
N LEU A 92 -1.19 10.11 -8.85
CA LEU A 92 -0.48 11.31 -8.39
C LEU A 92 -1.06 12.06 -7.18
N THR A 93 -1.73 11.37 -6.26
CA THR A 93 -2.27 11.96 -5.05
C THR A 93 -1.15 11.98 -4.03
N ASP A 94 -0.79 13.18 -3.59
CA ASP A 94 0.18 13.40 -2.54
C ASP A 94 -0.17 12.49 -1.35
N THR A 95 0.76 11.61 -0.95
CA THR A 95 0.50 10.69 0.15
C THR A 95 0.15 11.49 1.40
N SER A 96 -1.01 11.20 1.98
CA SER A 96 -1.50 11.92 3.15
C SER A 96 -0.45 11.95 4.27
N SER A 97 -0.23 13.14 4.86
CA SER A 97 0.66 13.34 6.01
C SER A 97 0.30 12.43 7.20
N LEU A 98 -0.98 12.03 7.31
CA LEU A 98 -1.45 11.05 8.30
C LEU A 98 -0.84 9.67 8.09
N VAL A 99 -0.75 9.22 6.83
CA VAL A 99 -0.18 7.92 6.44
C VAL A 99 1.34 7.95 6.60
N LEU A 100 1.99 9.03 6.16
CA LEU A 100 3.43 9.20 6.35
C LEU A 100 3.81 9.25 7.83
N SER A 101 3.02 9.91 8.68
CA SER A 101 3.28 9.91 10.13
C SER A 101 3.11 8.51 10.72
N TYR A 102 2.07 7.78 10.32
CA TYR A 102 1.88 6.39 10.75
C TYR A 102 3.07 5.50 10.36
N LEU A 103 3.58 5.64 9.13
CA LEU A 103 4.76 4.90 8.66
C LEU A 103 6.02 5.27 9.45
N ALA A 104 6.27 6.57 9.64
CA ALA A 104 7.40 7.06 10.42
C ALA A 104 7.32 6.57 11.88
N GLY A 105 6.13 6.54 12.48
CA GLY A 105 5.90 5.99 13.81
C GLY A 105 6.17 4.49 13.90
N TYR A 106 5.85 3.74 12.85
CA TYR A 106 6.22 2.33 12.75
C TYR A 106 7.74 2.13 12.67
N VAL A 107 8.45 2.97 11.88
CA VAL A 107 9.91 2.96 11.80
C VAL A 107 10.52 3.25 13.17
N ALA A 108 10.08 4.31 13.86
CA ALA A 108 10.54 4.64 15.21
C ALA A 108 10.38 3.48 16.19
N ARG A 109 9.23 2.78 16.14
CA ARG A 109 9.00 1.57 16.95
C ARG A 109 10.01 0.47 16.65
N LYS A 110 10.30 0.22 15.37
CA LYS A 110 11.23 -0.82 14.95
C LYS A 110 12.69 -0.48 15.23
N SER A 111 13.06 0.79 15.33
CA SER A 111 14.42 1.24 15.67
C SER A 111 14.96 0.64 16.97
N THR A 112 14.09 0.32 17.93
CA THR A 112 14.45 -0.41 19.18
C THR A 112 15.11 -1.78 18.95
N ARG A 113 14.91 -2.37 17.76
CA ARG A 113 15.53 -3.63 17.33
C ARG A 113 16.88 -3.42 16.64
N PHE A 114 17.12 -2.24 16.08
CA PHE A 114 18.32 -1.94 15.30
C PHE A 114 19.39 -1.19 16.11
N THR A 115 19.00 -0.48 17.17
CA THR A 115 19.94 0.23 18.03
C THR A 115 19.52 0.20 19.50
N LYS A 116 20.50 0.25 20.40
CA LYS A 116 20.33 0.43 21.85
C LYS A 116 20.76 1.82 22.33
N CYS A 117 21.17 2.70 21.41
CA CYS A 117 21.55 4.06 21.75
C CYS A 117 20.33 4.87 22.21
N GLN A 118 20.31 5.26 23.49
CA GLN A 118 19.18 5.98 24.07
C GLN A 118 18.95 7.34 23.39
N ARG A 119 20.02 8.06 23.05
CA ARG A 119 19.94 9.34 22.34
C ARG A 119 19.27 9.19 20.98
N CYS A 120 19.60 8.14 20.23
CA CYS A 120 18.97 7.85 18.95
C CYS A 120 17.47 7.55 19.12
N LEU A 121 17.11 6.72 20.10
CA LEU A 121 15.71 6.36 20.34
C LEU A 121 14.87 7.56 20.78
N LEU A 122 15.42 8.45 21.61
CA LEU A 122 14.74 9.69 22.01
C LEU A 122 14.54 10.64 20.81
N ASN A 123 15.55 10.78 19.96
CA ASN A 123 15.48 11.67 18.78
C ASN A 123 14.50 11.20 17.69
N LEU A 124 14.05 9.93 17.72
CA LEU A 124 13.12 9.37 16.74
C LEU A 124 11.64 9.57 17.13
N LYS A 125 11.37 9.97 18.38
CA LYS A 125 10.01 10.14 18.89
C LYS A 125 9.72 11.59 19.22
N ASN A 126 8.45 11.97 19.13
CA ASN A 126 7.94 13.21 19.69
C ASN A 126 6.92 12.88 20.79
N GLU A 127 6.93 13.66 21.86
CA GLU A 127 5.93 13.54 22.93
C GLU A 127 4.73 14.46 22.67
N VAL A 128 4.95 15.54 21.91
CA VAL A 128 3.91 16.50 21.52
C VAL A 128 3.06 15.91 20.40
N ILE A 129 1.74 16.01 20.57
CA ILE A 129 0.76 15.56 19.57
C ILE A 129 0.72 16.57 18.44
N SER A 130 0.96 16.10 17.22
CA SER A 130 0.76 16.89 16.00
C SER A 130 -0.54 16.48 15.30
N SER A 131 -1.12 17.39 14.51
CA SER A 131 -2.32 17.11 13.70
C SER A 131 -2.13 15.94 12.73
N ARG A 132 -0.89 15.69 12.30
CA ARG A 132 -0.51 14.57 11.44
C ARG A 132 -0.54 13.19 12.14
N ASP A 133 -0.61 13.15 13.47
CA ASP A 133 -0.53 11.90 14.23
C ASP A 133 -1.90 11.26 14.49
N LYS A 134 -2.98 11.87 14.01
CA LYS A 134 -4.36 11.42 14.24
C LYS A 134 -4.58 9.96 13.88
N LEU A 135 -3.93 9.47 12.80
CA LEU A 135 -4.04 8.07 12.38
C LEU A 135 -3.34 7.11 13.36
N ILE A 136 -2.23 7.54 13.96
CA ILE A 136 -1.54 6.80 15.03
C ILE A 136 -2.50 6.68 16.21
N ASP A 137 -3.08 7.78 16.66
CA ASP A 137 -3.99 7.76 17.83
C ASP A 137 -5.21 6.85 17.58
N MET A 138 -5.78 6.88 16.36
CA MET A 138 -6.94 6.04 16.00
C MET A 138 -6.62 4.54 15.84
N ARG A 139 -5.39 4.17 15.47
CA ARG A 139 -5.03 2.79 15.08
C ARG A 139 -4.01 2.12 15.98
N SER A 140 -3.32 2.86 16.83
CA SER A 140 -2.15 2.41 17.59
C SER A 140 -2.45 1.26 18.56
N LYS A 141 -3.63 1.25 19.19
CA LYS A 141 -3.90 0.42 20.38
C LYS A 141 -2.79 0.51 21.46
N GLY A 142 -2.10 1.65 21.55
CA GLY A 142 -0.98 1.90 22.49
C GLY A 142 0.43 1.48 22.03
N PHE A 143 0.58 0.83 20.87
CA PHE A 143 1.87 0.26 20.45
C PHE A 143 2.67 1.04 19.40
N LEU A 144 2.11 2.10 18.80
CA LEU A 144 2.83 2.91 17.81
C LEU A 144 3.43 4.14 18.49
N ILE A 145 4.58 4.56 17.99
CA ILE A 145 5.32 5.71 18.50
C ILE A 145 4.96 6.92 17.64
N ARG A 146 4.76 8.09 18.24
CA ARG A 146 4.65 9.35 17.49
C ARG A 146 6.04 9.76 17.00
N PRO A 147 6.27 9.92 15.70
CA PRO A 147 7.60 10.20 15.17
C PRO A 147 8.03 11.65 15.46
N SER A 148 9.34 11.85 15.58
CA SER A 148 9.93 13.20 15.57
C SER A 148 9.74 13.89 14.21
N ASP A 149 9.81 15.23 14.20
CA ASP A 149 9.71 16.02 12.96
C ASP A 149 10.81 15.67 11.96
N SER A 150 12.02 15.40 12.45
CA SER A 150 13.14 14.99 11.60
C SER A 150 12.91 13.63 10.96
N LEU A 151 12.37 12.66 11.71
CA LEU A 151 12.03 11.35 11.17
C LEU A 151 10.89 11.44 10.17
N PHE A 152 9.85 12.22 10.48
CA PHE A 152 8.75 12.46 9.55
C PHE A 152 9.26 13.07 8.24
N ALA A 153 10.06 14.14 8.31
CA ALA A 153 10.64 14.78 7.15
C ALA A 153 11.49 13.81 6.32
N LEU A 154 12.34 13.00 6.97
CA LEU A 154 13.14 11.97 6.30
C LEU A 154 12.27 10.97 5.53
N ILE A 155 11.21 10.47 6.15
CA ILE A 155 10.29 9.50 5.53
C ILE A 155 9.51 10.15 4.37
N SER A 156 9.06 11.39 4.53
CA SER A 156 8.43 12.16 3.44
C SER A 156 9.37 12.37 2.26
N THR A 157 10.63 12.70 2.50
CA THR A 157 11.62 12.85 1.42
C THR A 157 11.89 11.52 0.72
N LEU A 158 12.05 10.43 1.49
CA LEU A 158 12.25 9.10 0.93
C LEU A 158 11.07 8.65 0.06
N GLU A 159 9.84 8.91 0.49
CA GLU A 159 8.64 8.57 -0.27
C GLU A 159 8.57 9.36 -1.59
N LYS A 160 8.78 10.67 -1.57
CA LYS A 160 8.86 11.51 -2.78
C LYS A 160 9.90 11.03 -3.78
N ILE A 161 11.10 10.71 -3.32
CA ILE A 161 12.18 10.23 -4.18
C ILE A 161 11.86 8.84 -4.74
N THR A 162 11.28 7.98 -3.91
CA THR A 162 10.84 6.64 -4.33
C THR A 162 9.80 6.75 -5.45
N LEU A 163 8.77 7.58 -5.26
CA LEU A 163 7.74 7.82 -6.27
C LEU A 163 8.34 8.40 -7.56
N LYS A 164 9.16 9.45 -7.46
CA LYS A 164 9.84 10.05 -8.61
C LYS A 164 10.70 9.03 -9.39
N THR A 165 11.42 8.18 -8.67
CA THR A 165 12.27 7.15 -9.28
C THR A 165 11.43 6.08 -9.97
N LEU A 166 10.33 5.61 -9.35
CA LEU A 166 9.44 4.61 -9.93
C LEU A 166 8.61 5.13 -11.11
N VAL A 167 8.33 6.43 -11.16
CA VAL A 167 7.70 7.08 -12.32
C VAL A 167 8.68 7.18 -13.49
N SER A 168 9.96 7.48 -13.21
CA SER A 168 10.98 7.68 -14.25
C SER A 168 11.57 6.37 -14.78
N GLU A 169 11.74 5.38 -13.90
CA GLU A 169 12.35 4.09 -14.19
C GLU A 169 11.35 2.97 -13.84
N LYS A 170 11.13 2.04 -14.77
CA LYS A 170 10.40 0.81 -14.44
C LYS A 170 11.18 0.03 -13.38
N LEU A 171 10.47 -0.50 -12.37
CA LEU A 171 11.04 -1.27 -11.26
C LEU A 171 12.05 -2.31 -11.77
N ASN A 172 13.28 -2.23 -11.29
CA ASN A 172 14.40 -3.08 -11.69
C ASN A 172 15.35 -3.34 -10.52
N VAL A 173 16.37 -4.17 -10.74
CA VAL A 173 17.33 -4.59 -9.70
C VAL A 173 18.11 -3.40 -9.12
N ASN A 174 18.29 -2.34 -9.91
CA ASN A 174 19.05 -1.15 -9.52
C ASN A 174 18.20 -0.04 -8.89
N THR A 175 16.87 -0.20 -8.80
CA THR A 175 15.97 0.87 -8.31
C THR A 175 16.37 1.38 -6.93
N ILE A 176 16.87 0.53 -6.03
CA ILE A 176 17.33 0.99 -4.70
C ILE A 176 18.60 1.84 -4.77
N PHE A 177 19.49 1.57 -5.73
CA PHE A 177 20.67 2.40 -5.98
C PHE A 177 20.27 3.74 -6.59
N SER A 178 19.27 3.76 -7.49
CA SER A 178 18.70 5.00 -8.04
C SER A 178 18.03 5.85 -6.94
N ILE A 179 17.25 5.23 -6.05
CA ILE A 179 16.61 5.94 -4.92
C ILE A 179 17.67 6.52 -3.99
N THR A 180 18.69 5.73 -3.64
CA THR A 180 19.75 6.21 -2.75
C THR A 180 20.54 7.33 -3.41
N SER A 181 21.02 7.19 -4.66
CA SER A 181 21.75 8.27 -5.35
C SER A 181 20.95 9.57 -5.42
N ASN A 182 19.65 9.49 -5.70
CA ASN A 182 18.75 10.65 -5.72
C ASN A 182 18.54 11.28 -4.33
N LEU A 183 18.62 10.51 -3.24
CA LEU A 183 18.56 11.03 -1.87
C LEU A 183 19.77 11.91 -1.54
N TRP A 184 20.96 11.53 -1.98
CA TRP A 184 22.17 12.28 -1.70
C TRP A 184 22.32 13.54 -2.56
N THR A 185 21.75 13.56 -3.76
CA THR A 185 21.72 14.76 -4.60
C THR A 185 20.73 15.80 -4.07
N ASP A 186 19.57 15.37 -3.56
CA ASP A 186 18.52 16.24 -3.01
C ASP A 186 18.89 16.83 -1.62
N THR A 187 19.73 16.13 -0.86
CA THR A 187 20.21 16.58 0.47
C THR A 187 21.45 17.48 0.43
N GLY A 188 21.94 17.85 -0.77
CA GLY A 188 22.97 18.88 -0.92
C GLY A 188 24.41 18.47 -0.55
N THR A 189 24.71 17.18 -0.41
CA THR A 189 26.08 16.71 -0.13
C THR A 189 26.78 16.19 -1.39
N GLN A 190 27.18 17.09 -2.28
CA GLN A 190 27.89 16.75 -3.52
C GLN A 190 29.36 16.28 -3.34
N HIS A 191 29.93 16.27 -2.14
CA HIS A 191 31.39 16.12 -1.99
C HIS A 191 31.95 14.73 -1.61
N LEU A 192 31.13 13.69 -1.40
CA LEU A 192 31.63 12.39 -0.91
C LEU A 192 31.62 11.24 -1.93
N TYR A 193 30.97 11.41 -3.09
CA TYR A 193 30.88 10.34 -4.10
C TYR A 193 32.20 9.99 -4.78
N HIS A 194 33.09 10.96 -4.95
CA HIS A 194 34.38 10.71 -5.58
C HIS A 194 35.35 9.90 -4.69
N LEU A 195 35.05 9.75 -3.39
CA LEU A 195 35.91 9.05 -2.42
C LEU A 195 35.45 7.62 -2.10
N LEU A 196 34.15 7.30 -2.27
CA LEU A 196 33.62 5.96 -2.01
C LEU A 196 33.63 5.05 -3.24
N VAL A 197 33.42 5.59 -4.44
CA VAL A 197 33.49 4.79 -5.68
C VAL A 197 34.94 4.39 -5.99
N VAL A 198 35.92 5.24 -5.69
CA VAL A 198 37.36 4.95 -5.88
C VAL A 198 37.90 3.93 -4.88
N LYS A 199 37.27 3.78 -3.69
CA LYS A 199 37.73 2.81 -2.68
C LYS A 199 37.22 1.38 -2.91
N ASN A 200 36.17 1.18 -3.71
CA ASN A 200 35.65 -0.15 -4.04
C ASN A 200 36.27 -0.76 -5.31
N THR A 201 37.24 -0.10 -5.95
CA THR A 201 37.97 -0.61 -7.12
C THR A 201 39.41 -1.08 -6.81
N ILE A 202 39.81 -1.13 -5.53
CA ILE A 202 41.18 -1.51 -5.11
C ILE A 202 41.22 -2.88 -4.39
N TRP A 203 40.14 -3.66 -4.42
CA TRP A 203 40.16 -5.07 -3.98
C TRP A 203 39.60 -5.99 -5.06
N VAL A 204 40.34 -6.10 -6.17
CA VAL A 204 40.47 -7.30 -7.01
C VAL A 204 41.94 -7.46 -7.35
#